data_AF-J6LKP6-F1
#
_entry.id   AF-J6LKP6-F1
#
_cell.length_a   1.000
_cell.length_b   1.000
_cell.length_c   1.000
_cell.angle_alpha   90.00
_cell.angle_beta   90.00
_cell.angle_gamma   90.00
#
_symmetry.space_group_name_H-M   'P 1'
#
loop_
_entity.id
_entity.type
_entity.pdbx_description
1 polymer ?
#
loop_
_entity_poly.entity_id
_entity_poly.type
_entity_poly.pdbx_seq_one_letter_code
_entity_poly.pdbx_strand_id
1 'polypeptide(L)'
;MRDFDRYDRFSANIGEMMERLGIEYDDEVEGYFGRTLGSVIRSCRVCQSADVCSNWLARAPVSVSRAPAFCPYAERLDGLALDQAVLPPRRHTVH
;
A
#
# COMPACT_ATOMS: atom_id res chain seq x y z
N MET A 1 12.29 -7.69 21.96
CA MET A 1 11.99 -6.29 21.60
C MET A 1 12.39 -5.94 20.15
N ARG A 2 13.08 -6.81 19.39
CA ARG A 2 13.55 -6.49 18.02
C ARG A 2 12.53 -6.76 16.91
N ASP A 3 11.57 -7.67 17.14
CA ASP A 3 10.55 -8.03 16.15
C ASP A 3 9.38 -7.03 16.10
N PHE A 4 9.08 -6.35 17.21
CA PHE A 4 8.04 -5.32 17.27
C PHE A 4 8.43 -4.08 16.43
N ASP A 5 9.62 -3.52 16.65
CA ASP A 5 10.14 -2.38 15.85
C ASP A 5 10.14 -2.68 14.35
N ARG A 6 10.46 -3.94 14.01
CA ARG A 6 10.46 -4.41 12.63
C ARG A 6 9.03 -4.47 12.06
N TYR A 7 8.07 -4.98 12.83
CA TYR A 7 6.66 -5.05 12.45
C TYR A 7 6.03 -3.66 12.28
N ASP A 8 6.31 -2.74 13.20
CA ASP A 8 5.82 -1.37 13.15
C ASP A 8 6.36 -0.64 11.93
N ARG A 9 7.64 -0.83 11.61
CA ARG A 9 8.24 -0.29 10.38
C ARG A 9 7.60 -0.86 9.11
N PHE A 10 7.30 -2.16 9.07
CA PHE A 10 6.63 -2.74 7.91
C PHE A 10 5.23 -2.18 7.72
N SER A 11 4.47 -2.04 8.80
CA SER A 11 3.13 -1.46 8.81
C SER A 11 3.16 -0.01 8.34
N ALA A 12 4.11 0.78 8.84
CA ALA A 12 4.33 2.16 8.40
C ALA A 12 4.67 2.25 6.91
N ASN A 13 5.62 1.44 6.44
CA ASN A 13 6.04 1.45 5.04
C ASN A 13 4.89 1.12 4.07
N ILE A 14 4.09 0.09 4.35
CA ILE A 14 3.01 -0.29 3.44
C ILE A 14 1.87 0.73 3.48
N GLY A 15 1.54 1.27 4.65
CA GLY A 15 0.53 2.34 4.77
C GLY A 15 0.93 3.57 3.97
N GLU A 16 2.16 4.06 4.15
CA GLU A 16 2.66 5.24 3.45
C GLU A 16 2.80 5.01 1.92
N MET A 17 3.19 3.80 1.51
CA MET A 17 3.19 3.43 0.08
C MET A 17 1.78 3.47 -0.53
N MET A 18 0.79 2.94 0.19
CA MET A 18 -0.61 2.95 -0.25
C MET A 18 -1.14 4.38 -0.38
N GLU A 19 -0.90 5.23 0.62
CA GLU A 19 -1.30 6.65 0.58
C GLU A 19 -0.71 7.37 -0.64
N ARG A 20 0.59 7.19 -0.91
CA ARG A 20 1.26 7.83 -2.06
C ARG A 20 0.73 7.36 -3.41
N LEU A 21 0.27 6.10 -3.48
CA LEU A 21 -0.33 5.53 -4.68
C LEU A 21 -1.83 5.85 -4.81
N GLY A 22 -2.44 6.46 -3.79
CA GLY A 22 -3.89 6.68 -3.75
C GLY A 22 -4.68 5.38 -3.56
N ILE A 23 -4.08 4.35 -2.96
CA ILE A 23 -4.75 3.10 -2.62
C ILE A 23 -5.41 3.26 -1.25
N GLU A 24 -6.73 3.19 -1.22
CA GLU A 24 -7.51 3.25 0.01
C GLU A 24 -7.85 1.83 0.48
N TYR A 25 -8.12 1.68 1.78
CA TYR A 25 -8.60 0.43 2.37
C TYR A 25 -9.81 0.74 3.24
N ASP A 26 -11.00 0.49 2.69
CA ASP A 26 -12.29 0.62 3.37
C ASP A 26 -13.15 -0.64 3.13
N ASP A 27 -14.34 -0.68 3.72
CA ASP A 27 -15.25 -1.83 3.64
C ASP A 27 -15.72 -2.14 2.21
N GLU A 28 -15.83 -1.14 1.33
CA GLU A 28 -16.22 -1.34 -0.06
C GLU A 28 -15.04 -1.94 -0.87
N VAL A 29 -13.85 -1.38 -0.70
CA VAL A 29 -12.59 -1.88 -1.27
C VAL A 29 -12.27 -3.29 -0.75
N GLU A 30 -12.63 -3.62 0.48
CA GLU A 30 -12.43 -4.95 1.04
C GLU A 30 -13.15 -6.01 0.20
N GLY A 31 -14.39 -5.72 -0.23
CA GLY A 31 -15.18 -6.60 -1.08
C GLY A 31 -14.57 -6.87 -2.46
N TYR A 32 -13.99 -5.84 -3.10
CA TYR A 32 -13.42 -5.94 -4.45
C TYR A 32 -11.96 -6.41 -4.47
N PHE A 33 -11.15 -5.90 -3.54
CA PHE A 33 -9.69 -5.98 -3.60
C PHE A 33 -9.04 -6.48 -2.31
N GLY A 34 -9.80 -6.70 -1.24
CA GLY A 34 -9.30 -7.04 0.09
C GLY A 34 -8.42 -8.30 0.12
N ARG A 35 -8.68 -9.29 -0.75
CA ARG A 35 -7.81 -10.48 -0.86
C ARG A 35 -6.43 -10.15 -1.43
N THR A 36 -6.39 -9.37 -2.51
CA THR A 36 -5.15 -8.98 -3.19
C THR A 36 -4.34 -8.04 -2.30
N LEU A 37 -4.98 -7.00 -1.77
CA LEU A 37 -4.35 -6.01 -0.89
C LEU A 37 -3.90 -6.64 0.43
N GLY A 38 -4.75 -7.44 1.07
CA GLY A 38 -4.39 -8.17 2.29
C GLY A 38 -3.21 -9.14 2.07
N SER A 39 -3.10 -9.74 0.88
CA SER A 39 -1.93 -10.56 0.52
C SER A 39 -0.64 -9.73 0.46
N VAL A 40 -0.68 -8.56 -0.20
CA VAL A 40 0.46 -7.63 -0.25
C VAL A 40 0.88 -7.19 1.15
N ILE A 41 -0.06 -6.74 1.97
CA ILE A 41 0.20 -6.28 3.34
C ILE A 41 0.89 -7.37 4.16
N ARG A 42 0.39 -8.61 4.09
CA ARG A 42 1.03 -9.75 4.78
C ARG A 42 2.43 -10.04 4.25
N SER A 43 2.64 -9.95 2.95
CA SER A 43 3.95 -10.16 2.35
C SER A 43 4.96 -9.05 2.70
N CYS A 44 4.50 -7.80 2.84
CA CYS A 44 5.33 -6.68 3.27
C CYS A 44 5.95 -6.91 4.65
N ARG A 45 5.25 -7.61 5.57
CA ARG A 45 5.75 -7.96 6.92
C ARG A 45 6.99 -8.84 6.94
N VAL A 46 7.35 -9.47 5.81
CA VAL A 46 8.54 -10.31 5.69
C VAL A 46 9.44 -9.87 4.54
N CYS A 47 9.14 -8.72 3.92
CA CYS A 47 9.86 -8.24 2.75
C CYS A 47 11.32 -7.88 3.10
N GLN A 48 12.25 -8.36 2.29
CA GLN A 48 13.68 -8.08 2.46
C GLN A 48 14.06 -6.65 2.04
N SER A 49 13.21 -5.98 1.25
CA SER A 49 13.45 -4.63 0.76
C SER A 49 12.98 -3.52 1.70
N ALA A 50 12.64 -3.80 2.97
CA ALA A 50 12.03 -2.81 3.85
C ALA A 50 12.92 -1.61 4.17
N ASP A 51 14.22 -1.80 4.34
CA ASP A 51 15.14 -0.67 4.57
C ASP A 51 15.22 0.23 3.33
N VAL A 52 15.24 -0.36 2.14
CA VAL A 52 15.19 0.38 0.87
C VAL A 52 13.86 1.09 0.71
N CYS A 53 12.76 0.44 1.09
CA CYS A 53 11.41 1.00 1.06
C CYS A 53 11.29 2.23 1.97
N SER A 54 11.72 2.14 3.23
CA SER A 54 11.70 3.28 4.17
C SER A 54 12.54 4.44 3.66
N ASN A 55 13.74 4.17 3.14
CA ASN A 55 14.61 5.22 2.60
C ASN A 55 14.02 5.90 1.35
N TRP A 56 13.36 5.12 0.50
CA TRP A 56 12.67 5.66 -0.66
C TRP A 56 11.47 6.51 -0.26
N LEU A 57 10.63 6.01 0.67
CA LEU A 57 9.49 6.75 1.20
C LEU A 57 9.93 8.09 1.80
N ALA A 58 10.97 8.11 2.63
CA ALA A 58 11.48 9.36 3.21
C ALA A 58 11.87 10.46 2.19
N ARG A 59 12.03 10.12 0.91
CA ARG A 59 12.47 11.04 -0.16
C ARG A 59 11.46 11.20 -1.29
N ALA A 60 10.58 10.23 -1.48
CA ALA A 60 9.65 10.26 -2.61
C ALA A 60 8.59 11.36 -2.41
N PRO A 61 7.97 11.84 -3.50
CA PRO A 61 6.89 12.82 -3.41
C PRO A 61 5.69 12.29 -2.61
N VAL A 62 4.83 13.22 -2.18
CA VAL A 62 3.58 12.93 -1.46
C VAL A 62 2.60 12.08 -2.27
N SER A 63 2.70 12.12 -3.60
CA SER A 63 1.95 11.27 -4.51
C SER A 63 2.85 10.74 -5.62
N VAL A 64 2.66 9.47 -5.98
CA VAL A 64 3.39 8.81 -7.06
C VAL A 64 2.40 8.08 -7.96
N SER A 65 2.69 8.04 -9.25
CA SER A 65 1.84 7.32 -10.20
C SER A 65 2.12 5.82 -10.25
N ARG A 66 3.27 5.37 -9.71
CA ARG A 66 3.71 3.98 -9.72
C ARG A 66 4.56 3.64 -8.52
N ALA A 67 4.51 2.38 -8.12
CA ALA A 67 5.39 1.80 -7.14
C ALA A 67 6.85 1.77 -7.66
N PRO A 68 7.85 1.87 -6.78
CA PRO A 68 9.24 1.90 -7.20
C PRO A 68 9.72 0.54 -7.72
N ALA A 69 10.66 0.54 -8.67
CA ALA A 69 11.12 -0.66 -9.37
C ALA A 69 11.77 -1.73 -8.46
N PHE A 70 12.28 -1.37 -7.27
CA PHE A 70 12.82 -2.34 -6.32
C PHE A 70 11.72 -3.11 -5.56
N CYS A 71 10.48 -2.63 -5.59
CA CYS A 71 9.38 -3.23 -4.85
C CYS A 71 8.97 -4.55 -5.53
N PRO A 72 9.05 -5.70 -4.84
CA PRO A 72 8.69 -6.99 -5.42
C PRO A 72 7.18 -7.13 -5.68
N TYR A 73 6.37 -6.20 -5.16
CA TYR A 73 4.92 -6.15 -5.34
C TYR A 73 4.47 -4.94 -6.15
N ALA A 74 5.39 -4.26 -6.87
CA ALA A 74 5.12 -3.05 -7.61
C ALA A 74 3.94 -3.20 -8.57
N GLU A 75 3.97 -4.22 -9.44
CA GLU A 75 2.91 -4.44 -10.42
C GLU A 75 1.54 -4.69 -9.78
N ARG A 76 1.51 -5.36 -8.63
CA ARG A 76 0.25 -5.64 -7.92
C ARG A 76 -0.30 -4.37 -7.26
N LEU A 77 0.57 -3.54 -6.71
CA LEU A 77 0.18 -2.24 -6.15
C LEU A 77 -0.30 -1.29 -7.25
N ASP A 78 0.40 -1.23 -8.38
CA ASP A 78 0.00 -0.43 -9.54
C ASP A 78 -1.35 -0.89 -10.10
N GLY A 79 -1.55 -2.21 -10.23
CA GLY A 79 -2.84 -2.78 -10.63
C GLY A 79 -3.97 -2.40 -9.67
N LEU A 80 -3.74 -2.49 -8.36
CA LEU A 80 -4.71 -2.07 -7.34
C LEU A 80 -5.06 -0.59 -7.45
N ALA A 81 -4.06 0.29 -7.64
CA ALA A 81 -4.29 1.72 -7.79
C ALA A 81 -5.12 2.04 -9.04
N LEU A 82 -4.85 1.36 -10.15
CA LEU A 82 -5.61 1.51 -11.39
C LEU A 82 -7.04 0.96 -11.24
N ASP A 83 -7.20 -0.22 -10.65
CA ASP A 83 -8.51 -0.85 -10.46
C ASP A 83 -9.40 0.01 -9.53
N GLN A 84 -8.83 0.56 -8.45
CA GLN A 84 -9.54 1.48 -7.56
C GLN A 84 -9.91 2.81 -8.23
N ALA A 85 -9.05 3.35 -9.09
CA ALA A 85 -9.34 4.60 -9.82
C ALA A 85 -10.52 4.48 -10.80
N VAL A 86 -10.90 3.26 -11.19
CA VAL A 86 -12.03 2.97 -12.09
C VAL A 86 -13.32 2.70 -11.31
N LEU A 87 -13.25 2.46 -10.00
CA LEU A 87 -14.45 2.34 -9.17
C LEU A 87 -15.25 3.66 -9.20
N PRO A 88 -16.59 3.60 -9.23
CA PRO A 88 -17.41 4.80 -9.23
C PRO A 88 -17.09 5.65 -7.98
N PRO A 89 -17.04 7.00 -8.11
CA PRO A 89 -16.73 7.88 -6.99
C PRO A 89 -17.79 7.67 -5.90
N ARG A 90 -17.31 7.56 -4.65
CA ARG A 90 -18.14 7.31 -3.48
C ARG A 90 -19.36 8.22 -3.44
N ARG A 91 -20.53 7.65 -3.15
CA ARG A 91 -21.63 8.42 -2.53
C ARG A 91 -21.30 8.46 -1.04
N HIS A 92 -20.69 9.54 -0.56
CA HIS A 92 -20.64 9.77 0.89
C HIS A 92 -22.08 9.98 1.39
N THR A 93 -22.75 8.91 1.79
CA THR A 93 -23.95 9.02 2.63
C THR A 93 -23.49 9.44 4.01
N VAL A 94 -23.57 10.75 4.25
CA VAL A 94 -23.52 11.32 5.59
C VAL A 94 -24.71 10.74 6.36
N HIS A 95 -24.44 9.84 7.30
CA HIS A 95 -25.40 9.38 8.31
C HIS A 95 -25.13 10.08 9.63
#